data_AF-A0A660YYY4-F1
#
_entry.id   AF-A0A660YYY4-F1
#
_cell.length_a   1.000
_cell.length_b   1.000
_cell.length_c   1.000
_cell.angle_alpha   90.00
_cell.angle_beta   90.00
_cell.angle_gamma   90.00
#
_symmetry.space_group_name_H-M   'P 1'
#
loop_
_entity.id
_entity.type
_entity.pdbx_description
1 polymer ?
#
loop_
_entity_poly.entity_id
_entity_poly.type
_entity_poly.pdbx_seq_one_letter_code
_entity_poly.pdbx_strand_id
1 'polypeptide(L)'
;MHSIEEVLSKKLYGLQYYNRLILPFRAHFLKVIVGDDIITDFSPASKGIFIRETEDYTGVYFLEYKELKDAVSKYEVIKVVVVEKGKDVFDFNNHIKLSLSLEGQHKVIIEKCDQDIIFLE
;
A
#
# COMPACT_ATOMS: atom_id res chain seq x y z
N MET A 1 10.22 12.30 5.83
CA MET A 1 9.18 11.59 5.06
C MET A 1 7.91 12.41 5.01
N HIS A 2 7.16 12.28 3.92
CA HIS A 2 5.88 12.95 3.74
C HIS A 2 4.80 12.29 4.59
N SER A 3 3.82 13.09 5.06
CA SER A 3 2.57 12.56 5.59
C SER A 3 1.74 11.97 4.44
N ILE A 4 0.80 11.08 4.76
CA ILE A 4 -0.12 10.53 3.75
C ILE A 4 -0.93 11.68 3.12
N GLU A 5 -1.34 12.67 3.92
CA GLU A 5 -2.04 13.87 3.44
C GLU A 5 -1.17 14.70 2.47
N GLU A 6 0.11 14.86 2.76
CA GLU A 6 1.04 15.56 1.88
C GLU A 6 1.21 14.82 0.55
N VAL A 7 1.35 13.49 0.59
CA VAL A 7 1.45 12.65 -0.61
C VAL A 7 0.22 12.80 -1.49
N LEU A 8 -0.98 12.77 -0.89
CA LEU A 8 -2.24 12.91 -1.61
C LEU A 8 -2.43 14.31 -2.19
N SER A 9 -2.19 15.36 -1.39
CA SER A 9 -2.39 16.76 -1.81
C SER A 9 -1.40 17.19 -2.90
N LYS A 10 -0.13 16.76 -2.80
CA LYS A 10 0.90 17.05 -3.80
C LYS A 10 0.94 16.04 -4.96
N LYS A 11 0.08 15.01 -4.93
CA LYS A 11 0.05 13.92 -5.93
C LYS A 11 1.44 13.30 -6.13
N LEU A 12 2.13 13.01 -5.04
CA LEU A 12 3.43 12.33 -5.10
C LEU A 12 3.22 10.88 -5.55
N TYR A 13 4.18 10.35 -6.32
CA TYR A 13 4.13 8.99 -6.83
C TYR A 13 4.96 8.06 -5.96
N GLY A 14 4.52 6.81 -5.84
CA GLY A 14 5.37 5.70 -5.44
C GLY A 14 6.14 5.13 -6.62
N LEU A 15 6.97 4.12 -6.34
CA LEU A 15 7.70 3.37 -7.35
C LEU A 15 7.40 1.87 -7.26
N GLN A 16 7.45 1.18 -8.40
CA GLN A 16 7.32 -0.26 -8.49
C GLN A 16 8.53 -0.88 -9.20
N TYR A 17 9.16 -1.86 -8.54
CA TYR A 17 10.25 -2.65 -9.09
C TYR A 17 10.02 -4.12 -8.75
N TYR A 18 9.87 -4.98 -9.76
CA TYR A 18 9.55 -6.39 -9.59
C TYR A 18 8.32 -6.61 -8.68
N ASN A 19 8.49 -7.28 -7.55
CA ASN A 19 7.46 -7.54 -6.55
C ASN A 19 7.50 -6.56 -5.37
N ARG A 20 8.11 -5.38 -5.56
CA ARG A 20 8.26 -4.36 -4.52
C ARG A 20 7.57 -3.05 -4.90
N LEU A 21 6.81 -2.51 -3.96
CA LEU A 21 6.38 -1.11 -3.94
C LEU A 21 7.28 -0.29 -3.03
N ILE A 22 7.53 0.95 -3.43
CA ILE A 22 8.27 1.95 -2.66
C ILE A 22 7.34 3.14 -2.49
N LEU A 23 6.95 3.41 -1.25
CA LEU A 23 5.98 4.43 -0.90
C LEU A 23 6.65 5.62 -0.21
N PRO A 24 6.31 6.87 -0.57
CA PRO A 24 6.94 8.08 -0.03
C PRO A 24 6.41 8.50 1.36
N PHE A 25 5.73 7.59 2.07
CA PHE A 25 5.13 7.82 3.39
C PHE A 25 5.27 6.59 4.28
N ARG A 26 5.12 6.81 5.59
CA ARG A 26 5.34 5.84 6.66
C ARG A 26 3.99 5.57 7.31
N ALA A 27 3.62 4.30 7.43
CA ALA A 27 2.32 3.95 7.97
C ALA A 27 2.33 2.57 8.65
N HIS A 28 1.39 2.37 9.56
CA HIS A 28 0.94 1.06 9.98
C HIS A 28 0.01 0.51 8.90
N PHE A 29 0.33 -0.65 8.33
CA PHE A 29 -0.53 -1.33 7.37
C PHE A 29 -1.48 -2.24 8.14
N LEU A 30 -2.77 -2.14 7.83
CA LEU A 30 -3.83 -2.91 8.47
C LEU A 30 -4.41 -3.97 7.53
N LYS A 31 -4.48 -3.66 6.23
CA LYS A 31 -5.00 -4.57 5.19
C LYS A 31 -4.39 -4.19 3.85
N VAL A 32 -4.00 -5.19 3.06
CA VAL A 32 -3.56 -5.02 1.66
C VAL A 32 -4.39 -5.99 0.82
N ILE A 33 -4.90 -5.52 -0.32
CA ILE A 33 -5.69 -6.30 -1.26
C ILE A 33 -5.03 -6.22 -2.62
N VAL A 34 -4.74 -7.37 -3.22
CA VAL A 34 -4.13 -7.52 -4.55
C VAL A 34 -4.95 -8.55 -5.32
N GLY A 35 -5.64 -8.13 -6.38
CA GLY A 35 -6.62 -9.01 -7.04
C GLY A 35 -7.68 -9.47 -6.04
N ASP A 36 -7.80 -10.79 -5.88
CA ASP A 36 -8.69 -11.43 -4.90
C ASP A 36 -8.01 -11.74 -3.55
N ASP A 37 -6.69 -11.53 -3.44
CA ASP A 37 -5.93 -11.85 -2.24
C ASP A 37 -6.05 -10.75 -1.19
N ILE A 38 -6.49 -11.11 0.02
CA ILE A 38 -6.57 -10.24 1.19
C ILE A 38 -5.46 -10.60 2.16
N ILE A 39 -4.59 -9.64 2.45
CA ILE A 39 -3.41 -9.82 3.31
C ILE A 39 -3.56 -8.91 4.53
N THR A 40 -3.57 -9.52 5.71
CA THR A 40 -3.68 -8.84 7.02
C THR A 40 -2.58 -9.26 8.01
N ASP A 41 -1.79 -10.29 7.69
CA ASP A 41 -0.61 -10.67 8.47
C ASP A 41 0.64 -9.99 7.90
N PHE A 42 1.17 -9.03 8.66
CA PHE A 42 2.41 -8.31 8.39
C PHE A 42 3.51 -8.63 9.41
N SER A 43 3.36 -9.74 10.14
CA SER A 43 4.35 -10.19 11.11
C SER A 43 5.67 -10.57 10.42
N PRO A 44 6.81 -10.61 11.14
CA PRO A 44 8.09 -11.02 10.57
C PRO A 44 8.11 -12.43 9.97
N ALA A 45 7.15 -13.29 10.35
CA ALA A 45 7.01 -14.65 9.83
C ALA A 45 6.00 -14.75 8.67
N SER A 46 5.37 -13.62 8.28
CA SER A 46 4.43 -13.57 7.16
C SER A 46 5.10 -14.06 5.88
N LYS A 47 4.42 -14.98 5.19
CA LYS A 47 4.86 -15.49 3.90
C LYS A 47 4.38 -14.61 2.73
N GLY A 48 3.35 -13.79 2.95
CA GLY A 48 2.71 -12.99 1.91
C GLY A 48 3.42 -11.66 1.66
N ILE A 49 3.54 -10.83 2.70
CA ILE A 49 4.13 -9.49 2.59
C ILE A 49 5.19 -9.25 3.66
N PHE A 50 6.28 -8.61 3.26
CA PHE A 50 7.26 -8.03 4.18
C PHE A 50 7.30 -6.50 4.02
N ILE A 51 7.19 -5.78 5.13
CA ILE A 51 7.24 -4.31 5.16
C ILE A 51 8.56 -3.88 5.76
N ARG A 52 9.30 -3.05 5.01
CA ARG A 52 10.55 -2.44 5.46
C ARG A 52 10.40 -0.93 5.49
N GLU A 53 10.40 -0.37 6.69
CA GLU A 53 10.44 1.07 6.89
C GLU A 53 11.90 1.57 6.88
N THR A 54 12.14 2.68 6.20
CA THR A 54 13.43 3.39 6.18
C THR A 54 13.21 4.86 6.52
N GLU A 55 14.28 5.65 6.64
CA GLU A 55 14.19 7.11 6.89
C GLU A 55 13.45 7.88 5.79
N ASP A 56 13.55 7.42 4.54
CA ASP A 56 13.08 8.15 3.37
C ASP A 56 11.84 7.54 2.71
N TYR A 57 11.61 6.24 2.88
CA TYR A 57 10.51 5.52 2.23
C TYR A 57 10.06 4.28 3.02
N THR A 58 8.89 3.75 2.66
CA THR A 58 8.46 2.41 3.05
C THR A 58 8.48 1.47 1.85
N GLY A 59 9.19 0.35 1.98
CA GLY A 59 9.19 -0.74 1.02
C GLY A 59 8.17 -1.80 1.40
N VAL A 60 7.29 -2.18 0.46
CA VAL A 60 6.34 -3.28 0.61
C VAL A 60 6.72 -4.37 -0.39
N TYR A 61 7.11 -5.53 0.12
CA TYR A 61 7.60 -6.67 -0.66
C TYR A 61 6.52 -7.75 -0.69
N PHE A 62 6.08 -8.12 -1.88
CA PHE A 62 5.02 -9.10 -2.12
C PHE A 62 5.70 -10.45 -2.42
N LEU A 63 5.94 -11.24 -1.38
CA LEU A 63 6.90 -12.36 -1.40
C LEU A 63 6.38 -13.57 -2.20
N GLU A 64 5.07 -13.74 -2.29
CA GLU A 64 4.44 -14.84 -3.06
C GLU A 64 4.30 -14.51 -4.55
N TYR A 65 4.66 -13.29 -4.94
CA TYR A 65 4.54 -12.80 -6.31
C TYR A 65 5.93 -12.65 -6.92
N LYS A 66 6.15 -13.29 -8.08
CA LYS A 66 7.41 -13.14 -8.82
C LYS A 66 7.52 -11.74 -9.43
N GLU A 67 6.46 -11.27 -10.08
CA GLU A 67 6.29 -9.88 -10.50
C GLU A 67 4.89 -9.41 -10.12
N LEU A 68 4.80 -8.23 -9.48
CA LEU A 68 3.49 -7.66 -9.10
C LEU A 68 2.59 -7.43 -10.30
N LYS A 69 3.17 -7.12 -11.47
CA LYS A 69 2.43 -6.87 -12.71
C LYS A 69 1.77 -8.12 -13.28
N ASP A 70 2.23 -9.32 -12.89
CA ASP A 70 1.66 -10.58 -13.36
C ASP A 70 0.39 -10.93 -12.57
N ALA A 71 0.30 -10.48 -11.32
CA ALA A 71 -0.84 -10.72 -10.44
C ALA A 71 -1.83 -9.56 -10.38
N VAL A 72 -1.40 -8.37 -10.80
CA VAL A 72 -2.23 -7.19 -10.92
C VAL A 72 -2.42 -6.97 -12.41
N SER A 73 -3.59 -7.32 -12.96
CA SER A 73 -3.88 -7.03 -14.36
C SER A 73 -3.65 -5.53 -14.66
N LYS A 74 -3.44 -5.14 -15.93
CA LYS A 74 -3.14 -3.74 -16.33
C LYS A 74 -4.15 -2.69 -15.81
N TYR A 75 -5.30 -3.13 -15.28
CA TYR A 75 -6.39 -2.32 -14.74
C TYR A 75 -6.64 -2.55 -13.25
N GLU A 76 -5.91 -3.44 -12.59
CA GLU A 76 -6.07 -3.71 -11.17
C GLU A 76 -5.25 -2.74 -10.32
N VAL A 77 -5.82 -2.46 -9.16
CA VAL A 77 -5.34 -1.44 -8.25
C VAL A 77 -5.12 -2.11 -6.92
N ILE A 78 -3.92 -1.98 -6.37
CA ILE A 78 -3.62 -2.53 -5.05
C ILE A 78 -4.28 -1.62 -4.03
N LYS A 79 -5.15 -2.17 -3.19
CA LYS A 79 -5.88 -1.40 -2.19
C LYS A 79 -5.25 -1.62 -0.84
N VAL A 80 -5.05 -0.55 -0.07
CA VAL A 80 -4.45 -0.65 1.25
C VAL A 80 -5.25 0.15 2.27
N VAL A 81 -5.38 -0.39 3.47
CA VAL A 81 -5.82 0.34 4.66
C VAL A 81 -4.60 0.58 5.51
N VAL A 82 -4.35 1.86 5.79
CA VAL A 82 -3.17 2.29 6.52
C VAL A 82 -3.53 3.33 7.58
N VAL A 83 -2.72 3.41 8.63
CA VAL A 83 -2.76 4.47 9.63
C VAL A 83 -1.41 5.16 9.66
N GLU A 84 -1.40 6.49 9.56
CA GLU A 84 -0.14 7.25 9.59
C GLU A 84 0.66 6.97 10.88
N LYS A 85 1.99 6.88 10.78
CA LYS A 85 2.84 6.68 11.96
C LYS A 85 2.65 7.79 12.98
N GLY A 86 2.48 7.40 14.24
CA GLY A 86 2.23 8.32 15.35
C GLY A 86 0.75 8.62 15.60
N LYS A 87 -0.16 8.11 14.76
CA LYS A 87 -1.61 8.11 15.02
C LYS A 87 -2.03 6.82 15.72
N ASP A 88 -3.14 6.89 16.45
CA ASP A 88 -3.72 5.71 17.11
C ASP A 88 -4.38 4.80 16.08
N VAL A 89 -3.93 3.54 16.04
CA VAL A 89 -4.48 2.50 15.16
C VAL A 89 -5.87 2.03 15.59
N PHE A 90 -6.25 2.23 16.86
CA PHE A 90 -7.56 1.87 17.39
C PHE A 90 -8.63 2.94 17.15
N ASP A 91 -8.23 4.15 16.75
CA ASP A 91 -9.15 5.19 16.28
C ASP A 91 -9.40 5.05 14.78
N PHE A 92 -10.59 4.55 14.44
CA PHE A 92 -11.02 4.27 13.06
C PHE A 92 -11.06 5.53 12.17
N ASN A 93 -11.12 6.73 12.76
CA ASN A 93 -11.03 7.97 11.97
C ASN A 93 -9.63 8.18 11.38
N ASN A 94 -8.60 7.53 11.95
CA ASN A 94 -7.24 7.57 11.43
C ASN A 94 -6.99 6.54 10.31
N HIS A 95 -7.98 5.69 9.99
CA HIS A 95 -7.83 4.66 8.95
C HIS A 95 -8.01 5.29 7.57
N ILE A 96 -6.94 5.27 6.78
CA ILE A 96 -6.91 5.83 5.44
C ILE A 96 -6.91 4.68 4.44
N LYS A 97 -7.93 4.68 3.59
CA LYS A 97 -8.05 3.76 2.46
C LYS A 97 -7.37 4.39 1.26
N LEU A 98 -6.37 3.68 0.71
CA LEU A 98 -5.62 4.11 -0.46
C LEU A 98 -5.75 3.09 -1.58
N SER A 99 -5.67 3.60 -2.80
CA SER A 99 -5.56 2.85 -4.05
C SER A 99 -4.21 3.14 -4.67
N LEU A 100 -3.47 2.09 -5.02
CA LEU A 100 -2.13 2.12 -5.58
C LEU A 100 -2.17 1.53 -6.99
N SER A 101 -2.21 2.41 -8.00
CA SER A 101 -2.33 2.01 -9.41
C SER A 101 -0.95 1.90 -10.05
N LEU A 102 -0.63 0.74 -10.61
CA LEU A 102 0.64 0.50 -11.28
C LEU A 102 0.60 1.07 -12.70
N GLU A 103 1.40 2.09 -12.97
CA GLU A 103 1.51 2.69 -14.30
C GLU A 103 2.81 2.31 -15.01
N GLY A 104 2.94 2.76 -16.26
CA GLY A 104 4.19 2.67 -17.00
C GLY A 104 5.35 3.40 -16.28
N GLN A 105 6.58 3.11 -16.72
CA GLN A 105 7.80 3.76 -16.20
C GLN A 105 8.03 3.57 -14.69
N HIS A 106 7.60 2.44 -14.11
CA HIS A 106 7.80 2.11 -12.68
C HIS A 106 7.05 3.05 -11.72
N LYS A 107 6.07 3.82 -12.19
CA LYS A 107 5.31 4.75 -11.34
C LYS A 107 4.13 4.06 -10.68
N VAL A 108 3.85 4.46 -9.45
CA VAL A 108 2.66 4.06 -8.70
C VAL A 108 1.88 5.31 -8.34
N ILE A 109 0.67 5.43 -8.87
CA ILE A 109 -0.26 6.50 -8.48
C ILE A 109 -0.88 6.14 -7.13
N ILE A 110 -0.92 7.10 -6.21
CA ILE A 110 -1.44 6.94 -4.86
C ILE A 110 -2.65 7.84 -4.73
N GLU A 111 -3.83 7.25 -4.54
CA GLU A 111 -5.09 7.97 -4.44
C GLU A 111 -5.87 7.53 -3.20
N LYS A 112 -6.75 8.40 -2.71
CA LYS A 112 -7.69 8.04 -1.65
C LYS A 112 -8.82 7.21 -2.26
N CYS A 113 -9.18 6.13 -1.57
CA CYS A 113 -10.26 5.24 -2.00
C CYS A 113 -11.46 5.41 -1.06
N ASP A 114 -12.58 5.91 -1.61
CA ASP A 114 -13.83 6.10 -0.85
C ASP A 114 -14.74 4.86 -0.87
N GLN A 115 -14.33 3.77 -1.53
CA GLN A 115 -15.17 2.58 -1.66
C GLN A 115 -15.11 1.72 -0.39
N ASP A 116 -16.09 1.91 0.50
CA ASP A 116 -16.28 1.05 1.69
C ASP A 116 -16.55 -0.42 1.33
N ILE A 117 -17.24 -0.65 0.21
CA ILE A 117 -17.74 -1.97 -0.23
C ILE A 117 -16.62 -3.00 -0.40
N ILE A 118 -15.41 -2.56 -0.76
CA ILE A 118 -14.29 -3.46 -1.08
C ILE A 118 -13.51 -3.89 0.17
N PHE A 119 -13.76 -3.25 1.31
CA PHE A 119 -13.07 -3.54 2.56
C PHE A 119 -13.90 -4.33 3.57
N LEU A 120 -15.14 -4.69 3.25
CA LEU A 120 -15.99 -5.55 4.07
C LEU A 120 -15.35 -6.95 4.23
N GLU A 121 -15.55 -7.53 5.43
CA GLU A 121 -15.13 -8.89 5.81
C GLU A 121 -16.10 -9.96 5.29
#